data_AF-A0A8S9DZI2-F1
#
_entry.id   AF-A0A8S9DZI2-F1
#
_cell.length_a   1.000
_cell.length_b   1.000
_cell.length_c   1.000
_cell.angle_alpha   90.00
_cell.angle_beta   90.00
_cell.angle_gamma   90.00
#
_symmetry.space_group_name_H-M   'P 1'
#
loop_
_entity.id
_entity.type
_entity.pdbx_description
1 polymer ?
#
loop_
_entity_poly.entity_id
_entity_poly.type
_entity_poly.pdbx_seq_one_letter_code
_entity_poly.pdbx_strand_id
1 'polypeptide(L)'
;MDRKHLNYCFIGMLAVALAACDSPETPTEQTTEAVMPITIMAIPPSIKMEHEEIHAALIEATHAPGEVGVAARELAEVLHPHFVREEEIALPPLGLLAPLASSAPVSDAVRSEALAMTDALRVELPKMLEEHGRIRAAVEKLHAAARAEQAVRQEQLADQLALHAQTEEEVLYPAAILVGDILRARVQRP
;
A
#
# COMPACT_ATOMS: atom_id res chain seq x y z
N MET A 1 67.01 -31.57 -10.92
CA MET A 1 67.36 -33.01 -10.86
C MET A 1 68.38 -33.19 -9.75
N ASP A 2 67.97 -33.70 -8.58
CA ASP A 2 68.58 -34.88 -7.99
C ASP A 2 67.77 -35.33 -6.76
N ARG A 3 67.60 -36.64 -6.61
CA ARG A 3 66.61 -37.30 -5.76
C ARG A 3 67.30 -38.48 -5.07
N LYS A 4 67.57 -38.41 -3.76
CA LYS A 4 67.97 -39.56 -2.91
C LYS A 4 67.48 -39.28 -1.47
N HIS A 5 66.49 -39.98 -0.90
CA HIS A 5 66.53 -41.32 -0.27
C HIS A 5 67.64 -41.43 0.79
N LEU A 6 67.48 -41.94 2.02
CA LEU A 6 66.41 -42.61 2.79
C LEU A 6 67.04 -42.96 4.18
N ASN A 7 66.21 -43.26 5.19
CA ASN A 7 66.41 -44.24 6.29
C ASN A 7 66.73 -43.82 7.76
N TYR A 8 65.69 -44.03 8.60
CA TYR A 8 65.56 -44.88 9.81
C TYR A 8 66.07 -44.51 11.21
N CYS A 9 65.20 -44.92 12.17
CA CYS A 9 65.44 -45.36 13.56
C CYS A 9 65.70 -44.25 14.61
N PHE A 10 65.21 -44.27 15.86
CA PHE A 10 64.37 -45.18 16.65
C PHE A 10 64.12 -44.43 18.00
N ILE A 11 63.00 -44.71 18.69
CA ILE A 11 62.75 -44.55 20.15
C ILE A 11 62.55 -43.12 20.71
N GLY A 12 61.41 -42.95 21.41
CA GLY A 12 61.27 -41.86 22.39
C GLY A 12 59.83 -41.58 22.81
N MET A 13 59.16 -42.56 23.42
CA MET A 13 57.88 -42.36 24.08
C MET A 13 58.07 -41.45 25.31
N LEU A 14 57.53 -40.23 25.30
CA LEU A 14 57.21 -39.50 26.52
C LEU A 14 55.95 -38.67 26.29
N ALA A 15 54.87 -39.14 26.90
CA ALA A 15 53.61 -38.42 26.98
C ALA A 15 53.77 -37.23 27.93
N VAL A 16 53.48 -36.03 27.44
CA VAL A 16 53.10 -34.89 28.29
C VAL A 16 51.80 -34.35 27.71
N ALA A 17 50.70 -34.66 28.41
CA ALA A 17 49.41 -34.06 28.17
C ALA A 17 49.47 -32.57 28.55
N LEU A 18 49.45 -31.69 27.56
CA LEU A 18 49.11 -30.29 27.74
C LEU A 18 47.66 -30.13 27.24
N ALA A 19 46.77 -29.96 28.20
CA ALA A 19 45.38 -29.64 27.99
C ALA A 19 45.29 -28.38 27.10
N ALA A 20 44.78 -28.56 25.89
CA ALA A 20 44.24 -27.45 25.13
C ALA A 20 42.98 -27.00 25.85
N CYS A 21 42.98 -25.76 26.33
CA CYS A 21 41.75 -25.05 26.70
C CYS A 21 40.90 -24.91 25.44
N ASP A 22 40.04 -25.88 25.19
CA ASP A 22 38.95 -25.77 24.24
C ASP A 22 37.96 -24.79 24.87
N SER A 23 37.94 -23.55 24.36
CA SER A 23 36.89 -22.60 24.72
C SER A 23 35.61 -23.11 24.05
N PRO A 24 34.50 -23.32 24.79
CA PRO A 24 33.26 -23.71 24.15
C PRO A 24 32.80 -22.55 23.28
N GLU A 25 32.77 -22.76 21.97
CA GLU A 25 31.97 -21.94 21.06
C GLU A 25 30.52 -22.01 21.57
N THR A 26 30.08 -20.92 22.19
CA THR A 26 28.67 -20.70 22.50
C THR A 26 27.89 -20.81 21.20
N PRO A 27 26.87 -21.69 21.10
CA PRO A 27 25.96 -21.66 19.97
C PRO A 27 25.38 -20.25 19.92
N THR A 28 25.63 -19.56 18.81
CA THR A 28 24.93 -18.30 18.53
C THR A 28 23.47 -18.68 18.34
N GLU A 29 22.69 -18.50 19.40
CA GLU A 29 21.25 -18.62 19.38
C GLU A 29 20.77 -17.54 18.39
N GLN A 30 20.58 -17.94 17.13
CA GLN A 30 19.81 -17.16 16.19
C GLN A 30 18.38 -17.15 16.73
N THR A 31 18.09 -16.20 17.60
CA THR A 31 16.73 -15.75 17.87
C THR A 31 16.18 -15.31 16.52
N THR A 32 15.49 -16.24 15.87
CA THR A 32 14.58 -15.92 14.79
C THR A 32 13.52 -15.08 15.46
N GLU A 33 13.67 -13.75 15.45
CA GLU A 33 12.58 -12.85 15.84
C GLU A 33 11.38 -13.27 14.98
N ALA A 34 10.41 -13.91 15.62
CA ALA A 34 9.21 -14.36 14.94
C ALA A 34 8.54 -13.10 14.40
N VAL A 35 8.65 -12.88 13.09
CA VAL A 35 8.02 -11.74 12.43
C VAL A 35 6.53 -11.88 12.65
N MET A 36 5.98 -11.02 13.50
CA MET A 36 4.56 -11.05 13.82
C MET A 36 3.76 -10.70 12.57
N PRO A 37 2.68 -11.48 12.29
CA PRO A 37 1.88 -11.24 11.11
C PRO A 37 1.20 -9.88 11.20
N ILE A 38 1.00 -9.24 10.06
CA ILE A 38 0.13 -8.06 9.98
C ILE A 38 -1.30 -8.50 10.34
N THR A 39 -1.86 -7.81 11.34
CA THR A 39 -3.20 -8.08 11.91
C THR A 39 -4.21 -6.97 11.63
N ILE A 40 -3.78 -5.85 11.04
CA ILE A 40 -4.64 -4.72 10.70
C ILE A 40 -4.34 -4.28 9.27
N MET A 41 -5.40 -4.11 8.48
CA MET A 41 -5.37 -3.47 7.17
C MET A 41 -6.01 -2.09 7.29
N ALA A 42 -5.37 -1.07 6.75
CA ALA A 42 -5.82 0.31 6.81
C ALA A 42 -5.41 1.07 5.55
N ILE A 43 -6.12 2.14 5.25
CA ILE A 43 -5.79 3.05 4.15
C ILE A 43 -4.37 3.62 4.40
N PRO A 44 -3.47 3.60 3.40
CA PRO A 44 -2.16 4.22 3.54
C PRO A 44 -2.27 5.70 3.97
N PRO A 45 -1.47 6.17 4.96
CA PRO A 45 -1.62 7.52 5.51
C PRO A 45 -1.54 8.64 4.47
N SER A 46 -0.70 8.49 3.44
CA SER A 46 -0.59 9.47 2.35
C SER A 46 -1.89 9.64 1.58
N ILE A 47 -2.61 8.54 1.33
CA ILE A 47 -3.89 8.55 0.61
C ILE A 47 -5.00 9.07 1.52
N LYS A 48 -5.00 8.65 2.80
CA LYS A 48 -6.01 9.13 3.75
C LYS A 48 -5.93 10.64 3.95
N MET A 49 -4.70 11.19 4.06
CA MET A 49 -4.48 12.63 4.17
C MET A 49 -4.97 13.38 2.93
N GLU A 50 -4.68 12.87 1.73
CA GLU A 50 -5.18 13.47 0.48
C GLU A 50 -6.72 13.53 0.45
N HIS A 51 -7.42 12.44 0.79
CA HIS A 51 -8.89 12.42 0.87
C HIS A 51 -9.42 13.44 1.87
N GLU A 52 -8.80 13.52 3.06
CA GLU A 52 -9.20 14.47 4.11
C GLU A 52 -9.01 15.93 3.65
N GLU A 53 -7.91 16.23 2.96
CA GLU A 53 -7.63 17.55 2.40
C GLU A 53 -8.64 17.94 1.31
N ILE A 54 -8.90 17.06 0.35
CA ILE A 54 -9.89 17.28 -0.71
C ILE A 54 -11.28 17.48 -0.10
N HIS A 55 -11.67 16.63 0.86
CA HIS A 55 -12.98 16.73 1.51
C HIS A 55 -13.12 18.05 2.28
N ALA A 56 -12.09 18.48 3.01
CA ALA A 56 -12.09 19.75 3.72
C ALA A 56 -12.21 20.95 2.75
N ALA A 57 -11.45 20.93 1.65
CA ALA A 57 -11.50 21.97 0.62
C ALA A 57 -12.87 22.03 -0.07
N LEU A 58 -13.48 20.87 -0.35
CA LEU A 58 -14.81 20.81 -0.93
C LEU A 58 -15.88 21.35 0.04
N ILE A 59 -15.81 21.00 1.32
CA ILE A 59 -16.68 21.59 2.35
C ILE A 59 -16.55 23.12 2.31
N GLU A 60 -15.33 23.67 2.35
CA GLU A 60 -15.13 25.12 2.25
C GLU A 60 -15.77 25.70 0.98
N ALA A 61 -15.54 25.07 -0.17
CA ALA A 61 -16.09 25.52 -1.45
C ALA A 61 -17.63 25.51 -1.48
N THR A 62 -18.29 24.56 -0.80
CA THR A 62 -19.76 24.52 -0.72
C THR A 62 -20.38 25.73 -0.01
N HIS A 63 -19.60 26.46 0.79
CA HIS A 63 -20.03 27.67 1.47
C HIS A 63 -19.79 28.95 0.66
N ALA A 64 -19.13 28.87 -0.49
CA ALA A 64 -18.91 30.02 -1.35
C ALA A 64 -20.26 30.60 -1.83
N PRO A 65 -20.38 31.93 -2.00
CA PRO A 65 -21.51 32.52 -2.69
C PRO A 65 -21.41 32.23 -4.21
N GLY A 66 -22.45 32.62 -4.95
CA GLY A 66 -22.42 32.58 -6.42
C GLY A 66 -22.47 31.17 -7.01
N GLU A 67 -22.06 31.08 -8.28
CA GLU A 67 -22.10 29.84 -9.06
C GLU A 67 -21.04 28.85 -8.59
N VAL A 68 -19.92 29.33 -8.03
CA VAL A 68 -18.89 28.48 -7.43
C VAL A 68 -19.48 27.62 -6.31
N GLY A 69 -20.23 28.23 -5.39
CA GLY A 69 -20.87 27.49 -4.31
C GLY A 69 -21.94 26.51 -4.80
N VAL A 70 -22.69 26.88 -5.84
CA VAL A 70 -23.69 25.99 -6.46
C VAL A 70 -23.00 24.77 -7.06
N ALA A 71 -21.97 24.98 -7.89
CA ALA A 71 -21.21 23.89 -8.51
C ALA A 71 -20.51 23.00 -7.48
N ALA A 72 -19.96 23.58 -6.40
CA ALA A 72 -19.35 22.82 -5.32
C ALA A 72 -20.34 21.92 -4.58
N ARG A 73 -21.58 22.37 -4.36
CA ARG A 73 -22.64 21.53 -3.76
C ARG A 73 -23.07 20.40 -4.69
N GLU A 74 -23.25 20.67 -5.98
CA GLU A 74 -23.55 19.63 -6.98
C GLU A 74 -22.43 18.58 -7.04
N LEU A 75 -21.17 19.01 -6.97
CA LEU A 75 -20.03 18.12 -6.92
C LEU A 75 -20.03 17.27 -5.63
N ALA A 76 -20.30 17.87 -4.47
CA ALA A 76 -20.35 17.15 -3.20
C ALA A 76 -21.43 16.05 -3.18
N GLU A 77 -22.59 16.28 -3.81
CA GLU A 77 -23.67 15.30 -3.91
C GLU A 77 -23.25 14.02 -4.65
N VAL A 78 -22.37 14.14 -5.65
CA VAL A 78 -21.89 12.98 -6.42
C VAL A 78 -20.60 12.39 -5.85
N LEU A 79 -19.73 13.22 -5.27
CA LEU A 79 -18.40 12.80 -4.80
C LEU A 79 -18.45 12.09 -3.44
N HIS A 80 -19.25 12.57 -2.49
CA HIS A 80 -19.30 11.99 -1.15
C HIS A 80 -19.65 10.49 -1.13
N PRO A 81 -20.72 10.01 -1.79
CA PRO A 81 -21.02 8.57 -1.81
C PRO A 81 -19.97 7.74 -2.54
N HIS A 82 -19.19 8.36 -3.44
CA HIS A 82 -18.08 7.71 -4.12
C HIS A 82 -16.90 7.50 -3.16
N PHE A 83 -16.45 8.54 -2.45
CA PHE A 83 -15.40 8.43 -1.42
C PHE A 83 -15.71 7.38 -0.36
N VAL A 84 -16.96 7.33 0.12
CA VAL A 84 -17.38 6.29 1.07
C VAL A 84 -17.14 4.89 0.49
N ARG A 85 -17.49 4.67 -0.78
CA ARG A 85 -17.27 3.37 -1.43
C ARG A 85 -15.79 3.03 -1.49
N GLU A 86 -14.95 3.99 -1.87
CA GLU A 86 -13.51 3.79 -1.98
C GLU A 86 -12.87 3.44 -0.65
N GLU A 87 -13.25 4.16 0.41
CA GLU A 87 -12.77 3.90 1.77
C GLU A 87 -13.25 2.53 2.30
N GLU A 88 -14.38 2.01 1.81
CA GLU A 88 -14.90 0.70 2.18
C GLU A 88 -14.18 -0.46 1.47
N ILE A 89 -13.90 -0.35 0.17
CA ILE A 89 -13.48 -1.51 -0.63
C ILE A 89 -12.20 -1.31 -1.46
N ALA A 90 -11.83 -0.07 -1.81
CA ALA A 90 -10.75 0.18 -2.76
C ALA A 90 -9.42 0.50 -2.07
N LEU A 91 -9.45 1.39 -1.08
CA LEU A 91 -8.25 1.96 -0.47
C LEU A 91 -7.65 1.14 0.67
N PRO A 92 -8.42 0.47 1.55
CA PRO A 92 -7.83 -0.32 2.63
C PRO A 92 -6.86 -1.41 2.16
N PRO A 93 -7.13 -2.18 1.07
CA PRO A 93 -6.19 -3.18 0.56
C PRO A 93 -4.79 -2.64 0.22
N LEU A 94 -4.67 -1.35 -0.13
CA LEU A 94 -3.39 -0.73 -0.45
C LEU A 94 -2.43 -0.71 0.74
N GLY A 95 -2.94 -0.78 1.98
CA GLY A 95 -2.13 -0.93 3.19
C GLY A 95 -1.28 -2.20 3.22
N LEU A 96 -1.61 -3.20 2.38
CA LEU A 96 -0.85 -4.44 2.27
C LEU A 96 0.30 -4.38 1.24
N LEU A 97 0.42 -3.32 0.44
CA LEU A 97 1.45 -3.22 -0.59
C LEU A 97 2.87 -3.39 -0.03
N ALA A 98 3.21 -2.66 1.04
CA ALA A 98 4.54 -2.75 1.65
C ALA A 98 4.82 -4.11 2.32
N PRO A 99 3.92 -4.66 3.17
CA PRO A 99 4.06 -6.02 3.69
C PRO A 99 4.20 -7.09 2.59
N LEU A 100 3.42 -6.98 1.52
CA LEU A 100 3.51 -7.93 0.41
C LEU A 100 4.83 -7.79 -0.33
N ALA A 101 5.30 -6.58 -0.61
CA ALA A 101 6.59 -6.34 -1.27
C ALA A 101 7.77 -6.92 -0.47
N SER A 102 7.73 -6.85 0.86
CA SER A 102 8.76 -7.42 1.74
C SER A 102 8.57 -8.90 2.08
N SER A 103 7.52 -9.54 1.54
CA SER A 103 7.13 -10.93 1.90
C SER A 103 6.83 -11.13 3.40
N ALA A 104 6.41 -10.07 4.09
CA ALA A 104 5.98 -10.16 5.47
C ALA A 104 4.72 -11.06 5.59
N PRO A 105 4.61 -11.85 6.68
CA PRO A 105 3.43 -12.67 6.91
C PRO A 105 2.20 -11.80 7.12
N VAL A 106 1.08 -12.19 6.49
CA VAL A 106 -0.24 -11.57 6.66
C VAL A 106 -1.15 -12.61 7.29
N SER A 107 -1.82 -12.25 8.39
CA SER A 107 -2.73 -13.15 9.09
C SER A 107 -3.88 -13.62 8.19
N ASP A 108 -4.45 -14.78 8.50
CA ASP A 108 -5.57 -15.35 7.71
C ASP A 108 -6.81 -14.45 7.76
N ALA A 109 -7.07 -13.78 8.89
CA ALA A 109 -8.16 -12.83 9.04
C ALA A 109 -8.00 -11.63 8.09
N VAL A 110 -6.85 -10.95 8.14
CA VAL A 110 -6.55 -9.82 7.24
C VAL A 110 -6.56 -10.26 5.78
N ARG A 111 -6.03 -11.45 5.48
CA ARG A 111 -6.06 -11.99 4.12
C ARG A 111 -7.48 -12.19 3.63
N SER A 112 -8.35 -12.80 4.43
CA SER A 112 -9.74 -13.05 4.07
C SER A 112 -10.50 -11.75 3.83
N GLU A 113 -10.28 -10.75 4.68
CA GLU A 113 -10.87 -9.42 4.54
C GLU A 113 -10.41 -8.70 3.27
N ALA A 114 -9.10 -8.68 3.01
CA ALA A 114 -8.54 -8.08 1.80
C ALA A 114 -9.06 -8.76 0.51
N LEU A 115 -9.23 -10.08 0.52
CA LEU A 115 -9.80 -10.81 -0.61
C LEU A 115 -11.27 -10.43 -0.84
N ALA A 116 -12.07 -10.29 0.23
CA ALA A 116 -13.45 -9.85 0.12
C ALA A 116 -13.56 -8.43 -0.48
N MET A 117 -12.75 -7.49 0.01
CA MET A 117 -12.71 -6.12 -0.49
C MET A 117 -12.26 -6.05 -1.96
N THR A 118 -11.19 -6.76 -2.32
CA THR A 118 -10.67 -6.74 -3.70
C THR A 118 -11.58 -7.45 -4.69
N ASP A 119 -12.32 -8.48 -4.28
CA ASP A 119 -13.38 -9.09 -5.10
C ASP A 119 -14.55 -8.12 -5.31
N ALA A 120 -14.98 -7.43 -4.25
CA ALA A 120 -16.02 -6.40 -4.34
C ALA A 120 -15.58 -5.26 -5.28
N LEU A 121 -14.34 -4.77 -5.14
CA LEU A 121 -13.77 -3.76 -6.02
C LEU A 121 -13.81 -4.20 -7.47
N ARG A 122 -13.42 -5.44 -7.81
CA ARG A 122 -13.48 -5.93 -9.19
C ARG A 122 -14.90 -5.90 -9.77
N VAL A 123 -15.89 -6.26 -8.96
CA VAL A 123 -17.31 -6.27 -9.37
C VAL A 123 -17.85 -4.85 -9.52
N GLU A 124 -17.48 -3.95 -8.62
CA GLU A 124 -17.99 -2.58 -8.60
C GLU A 124 -17.21 -1.62 -9.51
N LEU A 125 -15.99 -1.97 -9.95
CA LEU A 125 -15.13 -1.08 -10.73
C LEU A 125 -15.84 -0.45 -11.94
N PRO A 126 -16.61 -1.18 -12.78
CA PRO A 126 -17.31 -0.55 -13.90
C PRO A 126 -18.27 0.56 -13.46
N LYS A 127 -18.95 0.40 -12.32
CA LYS A 127 -19.85 1.41 -11.74
C LYS A 127 -19.05 2.58 -11.16
N MET A 128 -17.94 2.31 -10.48
CA MET A 128 -17.05 3.36 -9.96
C MET A 128 -16.48 4.23 -11.09
N LEU A 129 -16.15 3.63 -12.24
CA LEU A 129 -15.71 4.39 -13.42
C LEU A 129 -16.85 5.22 -14.06
N GLU A 130 -18.09 4.75 -13.99
CA GLU A 130 -19.26 5.55 -14.38
C GLU A 130 -19.48 6.73 -13.40
N GLU A 131 -19.29 6.49 -12.09
CA GLU A 131 -19.27 7.54 -11.06
C GLU A 131 -18.19 8.58 -11.36
N HIS A 132 -16.97 8.19 -11.71
CA HIS A 132 -15.90 9.10 -12.16
C HIS A 132 -16.30 9.93 -13.38
N GLY A 133 -17.04 9.36 -14.33
CA GLY A 133 -17.59 10.12 -15.46
C GLY A 133 -18.49 11.28 -15.00
N ARG A 134 -19.36 11.02 -14.00
CA ARG A 134 -20.25 12.04 -13.42
C ARG A 134 -19.48 13.06 -12.56
N ILE A 135 -18.50 12.59 -11.78
CA ILE A 135 -17.62 13.45 -10.97
C ILE A 135 -16.84 14.39 -11.88
N ARG A 136 -16.19 13.89 -12.94
CA ARG A 136 -15.47 14.73 -13.92
C ARG A 136 -16.37 15.82 -14.50
N ALA A 137 -17.60 15.49 -14.88
CA ALA A 137 -18.55 16.49 -15.38
C ALA A 137 -18.87 17.57 -14.33
N ALA A 138 -19.00 17.21 -13.05
CA ALA A 138 -19.21 18.17 -11.97
C ALA A 138 -17.96 19.00 -11.64
N VAL A 139 -16.77 18.39 -11.70
CA VAL A 139 -15.47 19.07 -11.55
C VAL A 139 -15.30 20.14 -12.65
N GLU A 140 -15.62 19.83 -13.90
CA GLU A 140 -15.56 20.80 -15.00
C GLU A 140 -16.51 21.98 -14.81
N LYS A 141 -17.70 21.75 -14.24
CA LYS A 141 -18.62 22.84 -13.87
C LYS A 141 -18.03 23.74 -12.79
N LEU A 142 -17.47 23.14 -11.72
CA LEU A 142 -16.81 23.89 -10.64
C LEU A 142 -15.64 24.72 -11.20
N HIS A 143 -14.82 24.11 -12.05
CA HIS A 143 -13.69 24.74 -12.70
C HIS A 143 -14.13 25.94 -13.57
N ALA A 144 -15.17 25.77 -14.39
CA ALA A 144 -15.72 26.85 -15.21
C ALA A 144 -16.27 28.01 -14.37
N ALA A 145 -17.03 27.71 -13.31
CA ALA A 145 -17.55 28.72 -12.38
C ALA A 145 -16.41 29.46 -11.65
N ALA A 146 -15.41 28.72 -11.18
CA ALA A 146 -14.25 29.27 -10.50
C ALA A 146 -13.46 30.22 -11.41
N ARG A 147 -13.26 29.86 -12.69
CA ARG A 147 -12.61 30.74 -13.67
C ARG A 147 -13.42 32.01 -13.94
N ALA A 148 -14.74 31.89 -14.10
CA ALA A 148 -15.62 33.03 -14.35
C ALA A 148 -15.62 34.04 -13.18
N GLU A 149 -15.55 33.54 -11.96
CA GLU A 149 -15.54 34.35 -10.73
C GLU A 149 -14.12 34.66 -10.23
N GLN A 150 -13.07 34.24 -10.95
CA GLN A 150 -11.66 34.39 -10.56
C GLN A 150 -11.33 33.78 -9.18
N ALA A 151 -12.04 32.71 -8.81
CA ALA A 151 -11.92 32.00 -7.55
C ALA A 151 -10.78 30.96 -7.60
N VAL A 152 -9.54 31.45 -7.48
CA VAL A 152 -8.31 30.66 -7.69
C VAL A 152 -8.24 29.37 -6.85
N ARG A 153 -8.72 29.38 -5.60
CA ARG A 153 -8.67 28.17 -4.75
C ARG A 153 -9.59 27.07 -5.26
N GLN A 154 -10.76 27.43 -5.78
CA GLN A 154 -11.74 26.48 -6.29
C GLN A 154 -11.34 25.96 -7.68
N GLU A 155 -10.62 26.77 -8.45
CA GLU A 155 -9.95 26.31 -9.67
C GLU A 155 -8.91 25.23 -9.32
N GLN A 156 -8.05 25.49 -8.32
CA GLN A 156 -7.06 24.52 -7.84
C GLN A 156 -7.69 23.24 -7.29
N LEU A 157 -8.80 23.35 -6.54
CA LEU A 157 -9.55 22.19 -6.05
C LEU A 157 -10.05 21.33 -7.21
N ALA A 158 -10.56 21.94 -8.28
CA ALA A 158 -11.02 21.21 -9.45
C ALA A 158 -9.86 20.48 -10.15
N ASP A 159 -8.71 21.14 -10.32
CA ASP A 159 -7.50 20.51 -10.86
C ASP A 159 -7.03 19.32 -10.00
N GLN A 160 -7.04 19.48 -8.67
CA GLN A 160 -6.69 18.42 -7.73
C GLN A 160 -7.63 17.22 -7.84
N LEU A 161 -8.93 17.45 -7.91
CA LEU A 161 -9.92 16.37 -8.06
C LEU A 161 -9.79 15.63 -9.40
N ALA A 162 -9.48 16.34 -10.48
CA ALA A 162 -9.23 15.70 -11.77
C ALA A 162 -8.01 14.78 -11.73
N LEU A 163 -6.91 15.23 -11.12
CA LEU A 163 -5.68 14.44 -10.94
C LEU A 163 -5.88 13.26 -10.00
N HIS A 164 -6.63 13.46 -8.92
CA HIS A 164 -6.97 12.43 -7.94
C HIS A 164 -7.71 11.26 -8.61
N ALA A 165 -8.80 11.55 -9.34
CA ALA A 165 -9.55 10.54 -10.09
C ALA A 165 -8.69 9.80 -11.12
N GLN A 166 -7.75 10.49 -11.77
CA GLN A 166 -6.80 9.86 -12.69
C GLN A 166 -5.83 8.91 -11.97
N THR A 167 -5.32 9.33 -10.81
CA THR A 167 -4.40 8.52 -10.00
C THR A 167 -5.08 7.25 -9.51
N GLU A 168 -6.35 7.33 -9.16
CA GLU A 168 -7.16 6.18 -8.77
C GLU A 168 -7.29 5.16 -9.91
N GLU A 169 -7.71 5.63 -11.09
CA GLU A 169 -7.90 4.77 -12.26
C GLU A 169 -6.59 4.14 -12.76
N GLU A 170 -5.50 4.93 -12.78
CA GLU A 170 -4.23 4.49 -13.36
C GLU A 170 -3.37 3.69 -12.38
N VAL A 171 -3.49 3.95 -11.07
CA VAL A 171 -2.56 3.42 -10.06
C VAL A 171 -3.30 2.71 -8.94
N LEU A 172 -4.21 3.39 -8.23
CA LEU A 172 -4.72 2.88 -6.95
C LEU A 172 -5.65 1.68 -7.13
N TYR A 173 -6.65 1.74 -8.01
CA TYR A 173 -7.55 0.61 -8.23
C TYR A 173 -6.82 -0.60 -8.81
N PRO A 174 -5.95 -0.47 -9.84
CA PRO A 174 -5.14 -1.59 -10.30
C PRO A 174 -4.26 -2.17 -9.19
N ALA A 175 -3.63 -1.34 -8.35
CA ALA A 175 -2.78 -1.81 -7.25
C ALA A 175 -3.58 -2.59 -6.20
N ALA A 176 -4.75 -2.09 -5.79
CA ALA A 176 -5.63 -2.79 -4.86
C ALA A 176 -6.09 -4.14 -5.42
N ILE A 177 -6.43 -4.18 -6.71
CA ILE A 177 -6.75 -5.42 -7.41
C ILE A 177 -5.57 -6.42 -7.38
N LEU A 178 -4.36 -5.95 -7.64
CA LEU A 178 -3.15 -6.78 -7.63
C LEU A 178 -2.80 -7.32 -6.23
N VAL A 179 -3.15 -6.59 -5.17
CA VAL A 179 -3.03 -7.10 -3.78
C VAL A 179 -3.82 -8.41 -3.64
N GLY A 180 -5.07 -8.44 -4.11
CA GLY A 180 -5.91 -9.64 -4.09
C GLY A 180 -5.29 -10.80 -4.87
N ASP A 181 -4.77 -10.53 -6.07
CA ASP A 181 -4.13 -11.54 -6.92
C ASP A 181 -2.89 -12.15 -6.27
N ILE A 182 -2.03 -11.32 -5.67
CA ILE A 182 -0.82 -11.76 -4.98
C ILE A 182 -1.19 -12.63 -3.78
N LEU A 183 -2.20 -12.24 -2.99
CA LEU A 183 -2.66 -13.02 -1.85
C LEU A 183 -3.15 -14.41 -2.27
N ARG A 184 -3.94 -14.51 -3.36
CA ARG A 184 -4.40 -15.80 -3.90
C ARG A 184 -3.23 -16.66 -4.38
N ALA A 185 -2.29 -16.07 -5.11
CA ALA A 185 -1.14 -16.79 -5.65
C ALA A 185 -0.24 -17.37 -4.55
N ARG A 186 -0.09 -16.66 -3.42
CA ARG A 186 0.71 -17.13 -2.28
C ARG A 186 0.09 -18.30 -1.51
N VAL A 187 -1.24 -18.40 -1.49
CA VAL A 187 -1.95 -19.54 -0.87
C VAL A 187 -1.79 -20.82 -1.71
N GLN A 188 -1.68 -20.68 -3.03
CA GLN A 188 -1.59 -21.81 -3.97
C GLN A 188 -0.16 -22.34 -4.16
N ARG A 189 0.83 -21.73 -3.51
CA ARG A 189 2.23 -22.15 -3.61
C ARG A 189 2.46 -23.34 -2.67
N PRO A 190 2.88 -24.52 -3.19
CA PRO A 190 3.11 -25.72 -2.39
C PRO A 190 4.29 -25.57 -1.41
#